data_AF-A0A8J5QR81-F1
#
_entry.id   AF-A0A8J5QR81-F1
#
_cell.length_a   1.000
_cell.length_b   1.000
_cell.length_c   1.000
_cell.angle_alpha   90.00
_cell.angle_beta   90.00
_cell.angle_gamma   90.00
#
_symmetry.space_group_name_H-M   'P 1'
#
loop_
_entity.id
_entity.type
_entity.pdbx_description
1 polymer ?
#
loop_
_entity_poly.entity_id
_entity_poly.type
_entity_poly.pdbx_seq_one_letter_code
_entity_poly.pdbx_strand_id
1 'polypeptide(L)'
;MSQNKKVNLNSVHDLRQHTDEQLGYIMSQFDYKESFGLIDLKLGLGLATVIIAGGLFGIEKVYKLKLFEMYSITVIGVVLYGLINIILTLVNYKYKNVKYIGYKKNKDKVTITTWSTKYDPIYNISITFNDITTVTNEYQFKEFYDQLGYFNSNAFMKLIEQDLQKKSQ
;
A
#
# COMPACT_ATOMS: atom_id res chain seq x y z
N MET A 1 2.32 -6.39 -17.23
CA MET A 1 3.62 -6.90 -17.70
C MET A 1 4.42 -7.34 -16.48
N SER A 2 4.40 -8.62 -16.11
CA SER A 2 5.30 -9.12 -15.06
C SER A 2 6.63 -9.45 -15.75
N GLN A 3 7.50 -8.44 -15.83
CA GLN A 3 8.89 -8.63 -16.22
C GLN A 3 9.52 -9.48 -15.11
N ASN A 4 10.01 -10.68 -15.46
CA ASN A 4 10.71 -11.56 -14.52
C ASN A 4 12.03 -10.90 -14.14
N LYS A 5 11.96 -9.94 -13.21
CA LYS A 5 13.07 -9.09 -12.78
C LYS A 5 13.91 -9.90 -11.82
N LYS A 6 15.20 -10.02 -12.12
CA LYS A 6 16.16 -10.61 -11.18
C LYS A 6 16.25 -9.72 -9.94
N VAL A 7 16.05 -10.32 -8.78
CA VAL A 7 16.12 -9.63 -7.48
C VAL A 7 17.41 -9.99 -6.76
N ASN A 8 17.94 -9.08 -5.95
CA ASN A 8 19.08 -9.35 -5.09
C ASN A 8 18.67 -10.28 -3.94
N LEU A 9 19.14 -11.53 -3.98
CA LEU A 9 18.87 -12.55 -2.97
C LEU A 9 19.40 -12.19 -1.57
N ASN A 10 20.43 -11.34 -1.50
CA ASN A 10 21.04 -10.94 -0.23
C ASN A 10 20.31 -9.75 0.42
N SER A 11 19.31 -9.19 -0.25
CA SER A 11 18.52 -8.07 0.25
C SER A 11 17.11 -8.53 0.61
N VAL A 12 16.87 -8.77 1.90
CA VAL A 12 15.53 -9.10 2.43
C VAL A 12 14.50 -8.02 2.06
N HIS A 13 14.95 -6.77 1.98
CA HIS A 13 14.10 -5.64 1.55
C HIS A 13 13.66 -5.78 0.09
N ASP A 14 14.59 -6.08 -0.82
CA ASP A 14 14.27 -6.20 -2.25
C ASP A 14 13.40 -7.44 -2.53
N LEU A 15 13.72 -8.57 -1.87
CA LEU A 15 12.93 -9.80 -1.94
C LEU A 15 11.49 -9.55 -1.51
N ARG A 16 11.30 -8.89 -0.37
CA ARG A 16 9.98 -8.53 0.13
C ARG A 16 9.26 -7.59 -0.82
N GLN A 17 9.90 -6.50 -1.25
CA GLN A 17 9.24 -5.51 -2.09
C GLN A 17 8.78 -6.12 -3.40
N HIS A 18 9.62 -6.95 -4.03
CA HIS A 18 9.25 -7.63 -5.26
C HIS A 18 8.09 -8.63 -5.04
N THR A 19 8.07 -9.36 -3.92
CA THR A 19 6.93 -10.23 -3.58
C THR A 19 5.64 -9.45 -3.32
N ASP A 20 5.73 -8.32 -2.61
CA ASP A 20 4.60 -7.41 -2.36
C ASP A 20 4.02 -6.88 -3.70
N GLU A 21 4.88 -6.56 -4.69
CA GLU A 21 4.47 -6.10 -6.04
C GLU A 21 3.74 -7.18 -6.85
N GLN A 22 4.12 -8.45 -6.71
CA GLN A 22 3.46 -9.57 -7.41
C GLN A 22 2.15 -10.01 -6.73
N LEU A 23 1.91 -9.60 -5.49
CA LEU A 23 0.75 -10.02 -4.71
C LEU A 23 -0.57 -9.66 -5.38
N GLY A 24 -0.68 -8.45 -5.97
CA GLY A 24 -1.87 -8.03 -6.71
C GLY A 24 -2.17 -8.92 -7.93
N TYR A 25 -1.13 -9.31 -8.68
CA TYR A 25 -1.27 -10.23 -9.80
C TYR A 25 -1.71 -11.63 -9.33
N ILE A 26 -1.13 -12.14 -8.25
CA ILE A 26 -1.46 -13.46 -7.72
C ILE A 26 -2.90 -13.50 -7.19
N MET A 27 -3.31 -12.49 -6.44
CA MET A 27 -4.68 -12.38 -5.92
C MET A 27 -5.72 -12.23 -7.03
N SER A 28 -5.36 -11.59 -8.15
CA SER A 28 -6.24 -11.48 -9.31
C SER A 28 -6.57 -12.85 -9.93
N GLN A 29 -5.66 -13.83 -9.83
CA GLN A 29 -5.92 -15.20 -10.29
C GLN A 29 -6.95 -15.92 -9.41
N PHE A 30 -7.11 -15.51 -8.15
CA PHE A 30 -8.10 -16.04 -7.21
C PHE A 30 -9.45 -15.29 -7.25
N ASP A 31 -9.71 -14.50 -8.31
CA ASP A 31 -10.93 -13.69 -8.51
C ASP A 31 -11.15 -12.61 -7.43
N TYR A 32 -10.06 -12.14 -6.80
CA TYR A 32 -10.08 -10.95 -5.94
C TYR A 32 -9.80 -9.70 -6.78
N LYS A 33 -10.68 -8.70 -6.65
CA LYS A 33 -10.48 -7.39 -7.25
C LYS A 33 -9.78 -6.48 -6.25
N GLU A 34 -8.60 -5.99 -6.62
CA GLU A 34 -7.83 -5.06 -5.81
C GLU A 34 -8.58 -3.73 -5.61
N SER A 35 -8.49 -3.19 -4.40
CA SER A 35 -9.01 -1.89 -4.03
C SER A 35 -7.90 -0.87 -3.93
N PHE A 36 -7.96 0.15 -4.79
CA PHE A 36 -7.02 1.25 -4.81
C PHE A 36 -7.43 2.42 -3.91
N GLY A 37 -8.48 2.26 -3.08
CA GLY A 37 -9.04 3.37 -2.30
C GLY A 37 -8.05 4.07 -1.37
N LEU A 38 -7.07 3.35 -0.82
CA LEU A 38 -5.99 3.96 -0.02
C LEU A 38 -5.03 4.80 -0.87
N ILE A 39 -4.74 4.35 -2.09
CA ILE A 39 -3.88 5.08 -3.04
C ILE A 39 -4.63 6.31 -3.54
N ASP A 40 -5.90 6.16 -3.91
CA ASP A 40 -6.77 7.24 -4.36
C ASP A 40 -6.94 8.31 -3.28
N LEU A 41 -7.10 7.90 -2.01
CA LEU A 41 -7.17 8.84 -0.88
C LEU A 41 -5.88 9.66 -0.74
N LYS A 42 -4.71 9.00 -0.79
CA LYS A 42 -3.41 9.69 -0.70
C LYS A 42 -3.21 10.64 -1.88
N LEU A 43 -3.61 10.22 -3.09
CA LEU A 43 -3.54 11.03 -4.28
C LEU A 43 -4.46 12.25 -4.17
N GLY A 44 -5.70 12.06 -3.73
CA GLY A 44 -6.67 13.13 -3.51
C GLY A 44 -6.20 14.15 -2.47
N LEU A 45 -5.67 13.69 -1.33
CA LEU A 45 -5.08 14.55 -0.30
C LEU A 45 -3.87 15.33 -0.83
N GLY A 46 -3.00 14.67 -1.60
CA GLY A 46 -1.86 15.33 -2.25
C GLY A 46 -2.31 16.42 -3.22
N LEU A 47 -3.26 16.11 -4.12
CA LEU A 47 -3.82 17.07 -5.08
C LEU A 47 -4.51 18.25 -4.38
N ALA A 48 -5.20 18.02 -3.26
CA ALA A 48 -5.81 19.08 -2.47
C ALA A 48 -4.77 20.12 -2.00
N THR A 49 -3.58 19.68 -1.59
CA THR A 49 -2.51 20.63 -1.20
C THR A 49 -2.03 21.50 -2.35
N VAL A 50 -1.93 20.94 -3.56
CA VAL A 50 -1.55 21.68 -4.77
C VAL A 50 -2.61 22.70 -5.14
N ILE A 51 -3.88 22.35 -5.01
CA ILE A 51 -5.01 23.26 -5.26
C ILE A 51 -4.98 24.43 -4.27
N ILE A 52 -4.69 24.19 -2.98
CA ILE A 52 -4.57 25.24 -1.98
C ILE A 52 -3.42 26.19 -2.32
N ALA A 53 -2.25 25.65 -2.68
CA ALA A 53 -1.09 26.46 -3.06
C ALA A 53 -1.34 27.28 -4.32
N GLY A 54 -1.92 26.67 -5.35
CA GLY A 54 -2.30 27.35 -6.60
C GLY A 54 -3.39 28.40 -6.39
N GLY A 55 -4.35 28.13 -5.51
CA GLY A 55 -5.41 29.07 -5.14
C GLY A 55 -4.87 30.31 -4.43
N LEU A 56 -3.96 30.13 -3.47
CA LEU A 56 -3.30 31.24 -2.78
C LEU A 56 -2.54 32.15 -3.77
N PHE A 57 -1.76 31.55 -4.67
CA PHE A 57 -1.03 32.28 -5.70
C PHE A 57 -1.96 32.99 -6.70
N GLY A 58 -3.07 32.33 -7.07
CA GLY A 58 -4.09 32.92 -7.96
C GLY A 58 -4.76 34.14 -7.34
N ILE A 59 -5.14 34.05 -6.05
CA ILE A 59 -5.76 35.16 -5.31
C ILE A 59 -4.80 36.34 -5.21
N GLU A 60 -3.54 36.10 -4.86
CA GLU A 60 -2.50 37.13 -4.83
C GLU A 60 -2.40 37.85 -6.19
N LYS A 61 -2.32 37.10 -7.28
CA LYS A 61 -2.12 37.65 -8.62
C LYS A 61 -3.33 38.43 -9.15
N VAL A 62 -4.55 37.96 -8.89
CA VAL A 62 -5.78 38.58 -9.41
C VAL A 62 -6.16 39.83 -8.60
N TYR A 63 -6.09 39.76 -7.28
CA TYR A 63 -6.63 40.82 -6.41
C TYR A 63 -5.59 41.86 -5.99
N LYS A 64 -4.29 41.66 -6.29
CA LYS A 64 -3.18 42.56 -5.88
C LYS A 64 -3.35 43.03 -4.43
N LEU A 65 -3.72 42.11 -3.55
CA LEU A 65 -4.09 42.40 -2.17
C LEU A 65 -2.93 43.05 -1.43
N LYS A 66 -3.25 43.99 -0.53
CA LYS A 66 -2.25 44.55 0.39
C LYS A 66 -1.73 43.44 1.30
N LEU A 67 -0.44 43.51 1.63
CA LEU A 67 0.31 42.50 2.41
C LEU A 67 -0.43 42.03 3.68
N PHE A 68 -1.17 42.93 4.33
CA PHE A 68 -1.88 42.67 5.59
C PHE A 68 -3.09 41.76 5.44
N GLU A 69 -3.89 41.91 4.38
CA GLU A 69 -5.07 41.06 4.12
C GLU A 69 -4.64 39.67 3.62
N MET A 70 -3.54 39.63 2.86
CA MET A 70 -2.95 38.39 2.36
C MET A 70 -2.33 37.53 3.47
N TYR A 71 -1.81 38.16 4.54
CA TYR A 71 -1.29 37.45 5.70
C TYR A 71 -2.35 36.53 6.33
N SER A 72 -3.54 37.04 6.62
CA SER A 72 -4.62 36.27 7.24
C SER A 72 -5.06 35.08 6.36
N ILE A 73 -5.17 35.28 5.05
CA ILE A 73 -5.53 34.23 4.09
C ILE A 73 -4.44 33.16 4.01
N THR A 74 -3.17 33.58 3.98
CA THR A 74 -2.02 32.66 3.93
C THR A 74 -1.92 31.82 5.21
N VAL A 75 -2.15 32.44 6.37
CA VAL A 75 -2.17 31.73 7.66
C VAL A 75 -3.25 30.64 7.65
N ILE A 76 -4.45 30.93 7.17
CA ILE A 76 -5.53 29.93 7.03
C ILE A 76 -5.09 28.80 6.08
N GLY A 77 -4.46 29.13 4.95
CA GLY A 77 -3.93 28.15 4.01
C GLY A 77 -2.86 27.23 4.62
N VAL A 78 -1.94 27.77 5.41
CA VAL A 78 -0.93 26.99 6.13
C VAL A 78 -1.56 26.06 7.16
N VAL A 79 -2.57 26.53 7.91
CA VAL A 79 -3.30 25.69 8.86
C VAL A 79 -4.00 24.53 8.16
N LEU A 80 -4.71 24.79 7.06
CA LEU A 80 -5.36 23.75 6.25
C LEU A 80 -4.35 22.74 5.69
N TYR A 81 -3.23 23.22 5.17
CA TYR A 81 -2.14 22.37 4.69
C TYR A 81 -1.58 21.48 5.82
N GLY A 82 -1.37 22.05 7.01
CA GLY A 82 -0.94 21.32 8.19
C GLY A 82 -1.91 20.20 8.57
N LEU A 83 -3.21 20.47 8.59
CA LEU A 83 -4.25 19.48 8.87
C LEU A 83 -4.24 18.32 7.86
N ILE A 84 -4.13 18.63 6.56
CA ILE A 84 -4.04 17.60 5.50
C ILE A 84 -2.80 16.71 5.72
N ASN A 85 -1.67 17.29 6.08
CA ASN A 85 -0.44 16.54 6.35
C ASN A 85 -0.55 15.66 7.60
N ILE A 86 -1.22 16.13 8.66
CA ILE A 86 -1.50 15.32 9.85
C ILE A 86 -2.37 14.12 9.48
N ILE A 87 -3.45 14.32 8.73
CA ILE A 87 -4.34 13.24 8.27
C ILE A 87 -3.55 12.23 7.42
N LEU A 88 -2.76 12.71 6.46
CA LEU A 88 -1.93 11.86 5.62
C LEU A 88 -0.94 11.02 6.44
N THR A 89 -0.34 11.62 7.46
CA THR A 89 0.60 10.94 8.37
C THR A 89 -0.12 9.86 9.18
N LEU A 90 -1.31 10.14 9.73
CA LEU A 90 -2.11 9.17 10.47
C LEU A 90 -2.55 7.99 9.58
N VAL A 91 -2.99 8.26 8.35
CA VAL A 91 -3.34 7.23 7.37
C VAL A 91 -2.13 6.37 7.04
N ASN A 92 -0.97 6.98 6.76
CA ASN A 92 0.25 6.23 6.48
C ASN A 92 0.71 5.36 7.66
N TYR A 93 0.55 5.85 8.89
CA TYR A 93 0.88 5.09 10.09
C TYR A 93 -0.05 3.88 10.26
N LYS A 94 -1.37 4.09 10.13
CA LYS A 94 -2.37 3.02 10.28
C LYS A 94 -2.25 1.91 9.24
N TYR A 95 -1.90 2.26 7.99
CA TYR A 95 -1.85 1.31 6.87
C TYR A 95 -0.43 0.93 6.44
N LYS A 96 0.59 1.15 7.29
CA LYS A 96 2.01 0.94 6.93
C LYS A 96 2.31 -0.47 6.41
N ASN A 97 1.72 -1.49 7.04
CA ASN A 97 1.99 -2.89 6.74
C ASN A 97 0.93 -3.53 5.82
N VAL A 98 -0.15 -2.82 5.52
CA VAL A 98 -1.21 -3.31 4.63
C VAL A 98 -0.72 -3.11 3.20
N LYS A 99 -0.46 -4.22 2.51
CA LYS A 99 0.08 -4.21 1.15
C LYS A 99 -0.97 -4.51 0.09
N TYR A 100 -2.03 -5.22 0.45
CA TYR A 100 -3.11 -5.52 -0.48
C TYR A 100 -4.46 -5.50 0.23
N ILE A 101 -5.46 -4.91 -0.42
CA ILE A 101 -6.86 -4.99 -0.03
C ILE A 101 -7.63 -5.43 -1.26
N GLY A 102 -8.33 -6.55 -1.18
CA GLY A 102 -9.12 -7.10 -2.26
C GLY A 102 -10.56 -7.38 -1.85
N TYR A 103 -11.48 -7.32 -2.80
CA TYR A 103 -12.87 -7.70 -2.63
C TYR A 103 -13.22 -8.84 -3.59
N LYS A 104 -13.87 -9.88 -3.08
CA LYS A 104 -14.48 -10.91 -3.92
C LYS A 104 -15.87 -10.45 -4.36
N LYS A 105 -16.40 -11.01 -5.45
CA LYS A 105 -17.76 -10.72 -5.96
C LYS A 105 -18.87 -10.86 -4.91
N ASN A 106 -18.66 -11.65 -3.85
CA ASN A 106 -19.59 -11.85 -2.74
C ASN A 106 -19.41 -10.86 -1.57
N LYS A 107 -18.76 -9.70 -1.80
CA LYS A 107 -18.42 -8.67 -0.78
C LYS A 107 -17.44 -9.10 0.32
N ASP A 108 -16.86 -10.30 0.22
CA ASP A 108 -15.78 -10.69 1.13
C ASP A 108 -14.54 -9.83 0.91
N LYS A 109 -14.15 -9.10 1.94
CA LYS A 109 -12.94 -8.29 2.01
C LYS A 109 -11.78 -9.14 2.48
N VAL A 110 -10.66 -9.06 1.78
CA VAL A 110 -9.39 -9.65 2.18
C VAL A 110 -8.37 -8.53 2.33
N THR A 111 -7.77 -8.43 3.51
CA THR A 111 -6.68 -7.51 3.80
C THR A 111 -5.42 -8.33 4.02
N ILE A 112 -4.37 -8.09 3.24
CA ILE A 112 -3.09 -8.77 3.40
C ILE A 112 -2.07 -7.79 3.98
N THR A 113 -1.56 -8.17 5.14
CA THR A 113 -0.52 -7.45 5.86
C THR A 113 0.76 -8.25 5.79
N THR A 114 1.86 -7.62 5.38
CA THR A 114 3.16 -8.31 5.24
C THR A 114 4.20 -7.63 6.09
N TRP A 115 5.12 -8.39 6.67
CA TRP A 115 6.31 -7.84 7.31
C TRP A 115 7.52 -8.76 7.21
N SER A 116 8.71 -8.17 7.30
CA SER A 116 9.96 -8.89 7.39
C SER A 116 10.91 -8.16 8.31
N THR A 117 11.75 -8.92 9.00
CA THR A 117 12.82 -8.46 9.88
C THR A 117 14.09 -8.27 9.06
N LYS A 118 14.86 -7.20 9.33
CA LYS A 118 15.95 -6.74 8.45
C LYS A 118 17.03 -7.80 8.14
N TYR A 119 17.30 -8.69 9.08
CA TYR A 119 18.34 -9.72 8.99
C TYR A 119 17.79 -11.14 8.92
N ASP A 120 16.47 -11.27 8.80
CA ASP A 120 15.81 -12.55 8.86
C ASP A 120 15.07 -12.81 7.53
N PRO A 121 15.46 -13.83 6.75
CA PRO A 121 14.88 -14.12 5.45
C PRO A 121 13.52 -14.83 5.56
N ILE A 122 12.67 -14.34 6.46
CA ILE A 122 11.30 -14.81 6.68
C ILE A 122 10.33 -13.73 6.20
N TYR A 123 9.45 -14.14 5.31
CA TYR A 123 8.32 -13.38 4.81
C TYR A 123 7.10 -13.70 5.66
N ASN A 124 6.75 -12.79 6.57
CA ASN A 124 5.58 -12.94 7.41
C ASN A 124 4.37 -12.36 6.66
N ILE A 125 3.31 -13.15 6.58
CA ILE A 125 2.06 -12.76 5.95
C ILE A 125 0.90 -12.99 6.92
N SER A 126 0.03 -12.00 7.00
CA SER A 126 -1.23 -12.08 7.74
C SER A 126 -2.37 -11.74 6.81
N ILE A 127 -3.26 -12.70 6.60
CA ILE A 127 -4.44 -12.59 5.75
C ILE A 127 -5.64 -12.43 6.67
N THR A 128 -6.24 -11.25 6.63
CA THR A 128 -7.45 -10.92 7.40
C THR A 128 -8.68 -10.95 6.50
N PHE A 129 -9.64 -11.80 6.81
CA PHE A 129 -10.92 -11.94 6.12
C PHE A 129 -12.02 -11.18 6.86
N ASN A 130 -12.73 -10.31 6.14
CA ASN A 130 -13.84 -9.49 6.65
C ASN A 130 -13.53 -8.75 7.97
N ASP A 131 -12.26 -8.44 8.23
CA ASP A 131 -11.78 -7.84 9.48
C ASP A 131 -12.08 -8.69 10.75
N ILE A 132 -12.40 -9.99 10.59
CA ILE A 132 -12.78 -10.91 11.67
C ILE A 132 -11.77 -12.05 11.82
N THR A 133 -11.51 -12.79 10.74
CA THR A 133 -10.65 -13.98 10.80
C THR A 133 -9.26 -13.62 10.30
N THR A 134 -8.23 -13.81 11.12
CA THR A 134 -6.85 -13.54 10.75
C THR A 134 -6.04 -14.83 10.73
N VAL A 135 -5.49 -15.17 9.57
CA VAL A 135 -4.58 -16.29 9.38
C VAL A 135 -3.18 -15.73 9.21
N THR A 136 -2.24 -16.10 10.07
CA THR A 136 -0.85 -15.65 10.01
C THR A 136 0.04 -16.84 9.70
N ASN A 137 0.92 -16.69 8.71
CA ASN A 137 1.93 -17.69 8.37
C ASN A 137 3.27 -17.02 8.06
N GLU A 138 4.31 -17.84 8.09
CA GLU A 138 5.68 -17.47 7.86
C GLU A 138 6.22 -18.30 6.70
N TYR A 139 6.70 -17.63 5.67
CA TYR A 139 7.28 -18.26 4.49
C TYR A 139 8.75 -17.91 4.36
N GLN A 140 9.59 -18.89 4.05
CA GLN A 140 10.99 -18.59 3.75
C GLN A 140 11.09 -18.15 2.29
N PHE A 141 11.86 -17.08 2.01
CA PHE A 141 12.02 -16.60 0.63
C PHE A 141 12.54 -17.68 -0.33
N LYS A 142 13.28 -18.67 0.18
CA LYS A 142 13.80 -19.81 -0.60
C LYS A 142 12.71 -20.73 -1.17
N GLU A 143 11.50 -20.71 -0.61
CA GLU A 143 10.40 -21.58 -1.06
C GLU A 143 9.81 -21.12 -2.39
N PHE A 144 9.96 -19.84 -2.73
CA PHE A 144 9.37 -19.23 -3.91
C PHE A 144 10.35 -18.35 -4.72
N TYR A 145 11.61 -18.24 -4.31
CA TYR A 145 12.70 -17.69 -5.13
C TYR A 145 13.70 -18.78 -5.52
N ASP A 146 14.09 -18.74 -6.79
CA ASP A 146 15.15 -19.60 -7.33
C ASP A 146 16.54 -19.10 -6.90
N GLN A 147 17.56 -19.96 -6.95
CA GLN A 147 18.98 -19.66 -6.68
C GLN A 147 19.52 -18.54 -7.57
N LEU A 148 18.89 -18.31 -8.73
CA LEU A 148 19.23 -17.26 -9.67
C LEU A 148 18.56 -15.91 -9.35
N GLY A 149 17.66 -15.84 -8.36
CA GLY A 149 16.97 -14.62 -7.96
C GLY A 149 15.68 -14.33 -8.73
N TYR A 150 15.08 -15.35 -9.35
CA TYR A 150 13.80 -15.24 -10.05
C TYR A 150 12.65 -15.69 -9.15
N PHE A 151 11.50 -15.01 -9.27
CA PHE A 151 10.31 -15.30 -8.49
C PHE A 151 9.47 -16.38 -9.17
N ASN A 152 9.14 -17.44 -8.42
CA ASN A 152 8.28 -18.52 -8.88
C ASN A 152 6.82 -18.29 -8.43
N SER A 153 6.04 -17.66 -9.32
CA SER A 153 4.63 -17.35 -9.07
C SER A 153 3.78 -18.59 -8.75
N ASN A 154 4.07 -19.75 -9.37
CA ASN A 154 3.30 -20.97 -9.16
C ASN A 154 3.54 -21.56 -7.76
N ALA A 155 4.79 -21.52 -7.28
CA ALA A 155 5.12 -21.97 -5.93
C ALA A 155 4.41 -21.10 -4.88
N PHE A 156 4.48 -19.77 -5.05
CA PHE A 156 3.83 -18.83 -4.14
C PHE A 156 2.29 -18.96 -4.19
N MET A 157 1.69 -19.17 -5.36
CA MET A 157 0.25 -19.41 -5.50
C MET A 157 -0.22 -20.60 -4.65
N LYS A 158 0.52 -21.72 -4.65
CA LYS A 158 0.17 -22.90 -3.85
C LYS A 158 0.18 -22.62 -2.35
N LEU A 159 1.17 -21.85 -1.88
CA LEU A 159 1.26 -21.46 -0.46
C LEU A 159 0.06 -20.59 -0.05
N ILE A 160 -0.28 -19.59 -0.87
CA ILE A 160 -1.45 -18.75 -0.66
C ILE A 160 -2.75 -19.57 -0.71
N GLU A 161 -2.87 -20.51 -1.64
CA GLU A 161 -4.05 -21.36 -1.76
C GLU A 161 -4.28 -22.18 -0.49
N GLN A 162 -3.22 -22.75 0.09
CA GLN A 162 -3.29 -23.46 1.38
C GLN A 162 -3.81 -22.56 2.51
N ASP A 163 -3.38 -21.31 2.54
CA ASP A 163 -3.85 -20.35 3.56
C ASP A 163 -5.28 -19.89 3.35
N LEU A 164 -5.70 -19.75 2.09
CA LEU A 164 -7.09 -19.48 1.76
C LEU A 164 -8.00 -20.66 2.14
N GLN A 165 -7.52 -21.90 2.01
CA GLN A 165 -8.27 -23.11 2.40
C GLN A 165 -8.40 -23.25 3.92
N LYS A 166 -7.42 -22.81 4.72
CA LYS A 166 -7.51 -22.77 6.20
C LYS A 166 -8.67 -21.89 6.72
N LYS A 167 -9.17 -20.94 5.92
CA LYS A 167 -10.39 -20.16 6.22
C LYS A 167 -11.66 -21.04 6.20
N SER A 168 -11.64 -22.15 5.45
CA SER A 168 -12.81 -23.01 5.21
C SER A 168 -12.95 -24.15 6.22
N GLN A 169 -11.99 -24.32 7.14
CA GLN A 169 -12.08 -25.24 8.28
C GLN A 169 -12.47 -24.47 9.54
#